data_AF-A0A831XQX2-F1
#
_entry.id   AF-A0A831XQX2-F1
#
_cell.length_a   1.000
_cell.length_b   1.000
_cell.length_c   1.000
_cell.angle_alpha   90.00
_cell.angle_beta   90.00
_cell.angle_gamma   90.00
#
_symmetry.space_group_name_H-M   'P 1'
#
loop_
_entity.id
_entity.type
_entity.pdbx_description
1 polymer ?
#
loop_
_entity_poly.entity_id
_entity_poly.type
_entity_poly.pdbx_seq_one_letter_code
_entity_poly.pdbx_strand_id
1 'polypeptide(L)'
;MKKKIIISFLTLFLLFLSGIAITLYIVNKTTANLDALLTLHKVEIIRQDLVINVQTVQSNLYTSGTLFGKELDVIVDNVLKLQDRVYTCTDCHHEPGVEKEIVNLQALTEQYKEALSYFITSTADRQRIG
;
A
#
# COMPACT_ATOMS: atom_id res chain seq x y z
N MET A 1 15.38 -64.07 14.32
CA MET A 1 14.01 -63.55 14.15
C MET A 1 13.86 -62.11 14.66
N LYS A 2 14.35 -61.76 15.87
CA LYS A 2 14.31 -60.39 16.44
C LYS A 2 14.87 -59.28 15.53
N LYS A 3 16.02 -59.50 14.87
CA LYS A 3 16.62 -58.51 13.94
C LYS A 3 15.73 -58.18 12.74
N LYS A 4 14.98 -59.16 12.19
CA LYS A 4 14.09 -58.94 11.05
C LYS A 4 12.87 -58.07 11.43
N ILE A 5 12.35 -58.26 12.63
CA ILE A 5 11.23 -57.46 13.17
C ILE A 5 11.67 -56.01 13.39
N ILE A 6 12.85 -55.80 13.98
CA ILE A 6 13.41 -54.46 14.22
C ILE A 6 13.63 -53.72 12.89
N ILE A 7 14.17 -54.39 11.88
CA ILE A 7 14.37 -53.80 10.55
C ILE A 7 13.03 -53.39 9.95
N SER A 8 12.01 -54.26 10.00
CA SER A 8 10.67 -53.98 9.47
C SER A 8 10.04 -52.73 10.12
N PHE A 9 10.11 -52.61 11.45
CA PHE A 9 9.61 -51.45 12.18
C PHE A 9 10.40 -50.18 11.85
N LEU A 10 11.72 -50.28 11.70
CA LEU A 10 12.56 -49.14 11.33
C LEU A 10 12.22 -48.61 9.93
N THR A 11 12.00 -49.50 8.95
CA THR A 11 11.54 -49.09 7.61
C THR A 11 10.18 -48.41 7.63
N LEU A 12 9.23 -48.93 8.41
CA LEU A 12 7.90 -48.31 8.54
C LEU A 12 8.00 -46.91 9.15
N PHE A 13 8.84 -46.76 10.18
CA PHE A 13 9.08 -45.48 10.83
C PHE A 13 9.71 -44.45 9.88
N LEU A 14 10.72 -44.86 9.10
CA LEU A 14 11.36 -44.00 8.10
C LEU A 14 10.39 -43.56 7.01
N LEU A 15 9.52 -44.46 6.53
CA LEU A 15 8.47 -44.09 5.57
C LEU A 15 7.54 -43.01 6.12
N PHE A 16 7.08 -43.17 7.37
CA PHE A 16 6.25 -42.17 8.03
C PHE A 16 6.97 -40.82 8.18
N LEU A 17 8.24 -40.85 8.61
CA LEU A 17 9.03 -39.62 8.77
C LEU A 17 9.21 -38.88 7.44
N SER A 18 9.48 -39.64 6.36
CA SER A 18 9.64 -39.07 5.03
C SER A 18 8.34 -38.45 4.53
N GLY A 19 7.18 -39.08 4.79
CA GLY A 19 5.88 -38.53 4.44
C GLY A 19 5.60 -37.18 5.13
N ILE A 20 5.94 -37.08 6.41
CA ILE A 20 5.79 -35.83 7.19
C ILE A 20 6.73 -34.74 6.66
N ALA A 21 7.99 -35.08 6.37
CA ALA A 21 8.95 -34.12 5.84
C ALA A 21 8.52 -33.57 4.46
N ILE A 22 8.05 -34.44 3.58
CA ILE A 22 7.59 -34.06 2.24
C ILE A 22 6.34 -33.18 2.32
N THR A 23 5.37 -33.54 3.17
CA THR A 23 4.14 -32.72 3.34
C THR A 23 4.46 -31.34 3.91
N LEU A 24 5.31 -31.24 4.94
CA LEU A 24 5.75 -29.95 5.46
C LEU A 24 6.48 -29.12 4.41
N TYR A 25 7.34 -29.74 3.61
CA TYR A 25 8.04 -29.05 2.53
C TYR A 25 7.07 -28.50 1.47
N ILE A 26 6.09 -29.31 1.03
CA ILE A 26 5.09 -28.90 0.05
C ILE A 26 4.20 -27.79 0.60
N VAL A 27 3.73 -27.89 1.84
CA VAL A 27 2.90 -26.85 2.47
C VAL A 27 3.70 -25.55 2.56
N ASN A 28 4.92 -25.56 3.08
CA ASN A 28 5.73 -24.35 3.20
C ASN A 28 6.01 -23.69 1.84
N LYS A 29 6.34 -24.50 0.82
CA LYS A 29 6.57 -23.99 -0.55
C LYS A 29 5.31 -23.42 -1.18
N THR A 30 4.16 -24.08 -0.99
CA THR A 30 2.88 -23.64 -1.54
C THR A 30 2.38 -22.38 -0.85
N THR A 31 2.50 -22.29 0.48
CA THR A 31 2.16 -21.11 1.26
C THR A 31 3.04 -19.92 0.89
N ALA A 32 4.35 -20.10 0.72
CA ALA A 32 5.25 -19.02 0.30
C ALA A 32 4.91 -18.49 -1.12
N ASN A 33 4.61 -19.38 -2.06
CA ASN A 33 4.20 -18.97 -3.41
C ASN A 33 2.84 -18.26 -3.41
N LEU A 34 1.90 -18.74 -2.60
CA LEU A 34 0.57 -18.13 -2.48
C LEU A 34 0.66 -16.76 -1.82
N ASP A 35 1.49 -16.61 -0.79
CA ASP A 35 1.71 -15.33 -0.09
C ASP A 35 2.33 -14.29 -1.03
N ALA A 36 3.29 -14.69 -1.87
CA ALA A 36 3.87 -13.84 -2.92
C ALA A 36 2.83 -13.40 -3.97
N LEU A 37 1.94 -14.31 -4.40
CA LEU A 37 0.87 -13.96 -5.33
C LEU A 37 -0.19 -13.05 -4.69
N LEU A 38 -0.52 -13.27 -3.42
CA LEU A 38 -1.46 -12.42 -2.68
C LEU A 38 -0.90 -11.02 -2.44
N THR A 39 0.40 -10.89 -2.13
CA THR A 39 1.05 -9.58 -1.98
C THR A 39 1.12 -8.84 -3.31
N LEU A 40 1.51 -9.50 -4.41
CA LEU A 40 1.52 -8.87 -5.72
C LEU A 40 0.13 -8.40 -6.16
N HIS A 41 -0.91 -9.21 -5.91
CA HIS A 41 -2.29 -8.83 -6.22
C HIS A 41 -2.79 -7.66 -5.36
N LYS A 42 -2.43 -7.62 -4.07
CA LYS A 42 -2.72 -6.46 -3.20
C LYS A 42 -2.10 -5.17 -3.73
N VAL A 43 -0.85 -5.22 -4.18
CA VAL A 43 -0.16 -4.05 -4.73
C VAL A 43 -0.87 -3.54 -6.00
N GLU A 44 -1.31 -4.45 -6.86
CA GLU A 44 -2.05 -4.09 -8.08
C GLU A 44 -3.40 -3.42 -7.76
N ILE A 45 -4.14 -3.94 -6.77
CA ILE A 45 -5.40 -3.33 -6.31
C ILE A 45 -5.16 -1.91 -5.79
N ILE A 46 -4.11 -1.71 -4.98
CA ILE A 46 -3.75 -0.39 -4.45
C ILE A 46 -3.37 0.57 -5.60
N ARG A 47 -2.62 0.09 -6.60
CA ARG A 47 -2.28 0.90 -7.78
C ARG A 47 -3.52 1.32 -8.56
N GLN A 48 -4.45 0.40 -8.81
CA GLN A 48 -5.69 0.72 -9.51
C GLN A 48 -6.51 1.77 -8.73
N ASP A 49 -6.64 1.61 -7.42
CA ASP A 49 -7.36 2.57 -6.58
C ASP A 49 -6.72 3.97 -6.61
N LEU A 50 -5.39 4.05 -6.57
CA LEU A 50 -4.67 5.31 -6.69
C LEU A 50 -4.91 5.98 -8.06
N VAL A 51 -4.88 5.22 -9.15
CA VAL A 51 -5.15 5.75 -10.50
C VAL A 51 -6.57 6.31 -10.59
N ILE A 52 -7.56 5.59 -10.06
CA ILE A 52 -8.96 6.02 -10.03
C ILE A 52 -9.11 7.31 -9.22
N ASN A 53 -8.49 7.39 -8.05
CA ASN A 53 -8.54 8.58 -7.21
C ASN A 53 -7.88 9.79 -7.87
N VAL A 54 -6.71 9.61 -8.52
CA VAL A 54 -6.04 10.67 -9.28
C VAL A 54 -6.92 11.17 -10.43
N GLN A 55 -7.53 10.26 -11.19
CA GLN A 55 -8.45 10.63 -12.27
C GLN A 55 -9.69 11.37 -11.74
N THR A 56 -10.20 10.96 -10.59
CA THR A 56 -11.35 11.60 -9.94
C THR A 56 -11.00 13.02 -9.49
N VAL A 57 -9.85 13.22 -8.85
CA VAL A 57 -9.37 14.55 -8.46
C VAL A 57 -9.13 15.43 -9.69
N GLN A 58 -8.50 14.89 -10.74
CA GLN A 58 -8.32 15.63 -11.99
C GLN A 58 -9.65 16.03 -12.62
N SER A 59 -10.63 15.12 -12.71
CA SER A 59 -11.98 15.42 -13.20
C SER A 59 -12.65 16.54 -12.38
N ASN A 60 -12.49 16.50 -11.04
CA ASN A 60 -13.00 17.54 -10.15
C ASN A 60 -12.27 18.89 -10.31
N LEU A 61 -10.97 18.88 -10.57
CA LEU A 61 -10.18 20.09 -10.83
C LEU A 61 -10.51 20.70 -12.20
N TYR A 62 -10.67 19.89 -13.25
CA TYR A 62 -11.09 20.33 -14.58
C TYR A 62 -12.52 20.90 -14.59
N THR A 63 -13.34 20.54 -13.61
CA THR A 63 -14.68 21.10 -13.41
C THR A 63 -14.71 22.25 -12.38
N SER A 64 -13.61 22.49 -11.67
CA SER A 64 -13.48 23.65 -10.78
C SER A 64 -13.41 24.95 -11.60
N GLY A 65 -14.20 25.95 -11.23
CA GLY A 65 -14.42 27.17 -12.02
C GLY A 65 -15.67 27.15 -12.92
N THR A 66 -16.38 26.03 -12.96
CA THR A 66 -17.76 25.96 -13.45
C THR A 66 -18.75 26.05 -12.27
N LEU A 67 -20.05 26.20 -12.54
CA LEU A 67 -21.16 26.21 -11.56
C LEU A 67 -21.26 24.93 -10.66
N PHE A 68 -20.28 24.02 -10.72
CA PHE A 68 -20.23 22.70 -10.09
C PHE A 68 -19.07 22.51 -9.08
N GLY A 69 -18.31 23.55 -8.70
CA GLY A 69 -17.18 23.42 -7.77
C GLY A 69 -17.58 23.01 -6.35
N LYS A 70 -17.00 21.91 -5.84
CA LYS A 70 -17.11 21.48 -4.43
C LYS A 70 -16.68 22.61 -3.48
N GLU A 71 -17.37 22.74 -2.35
CA GLU A 71 -17.08 23.73 -1.31
C GLU A 71 -15.59 23.67 -0.88
N LEU A 72 -15.01 24.84 -0.62
CA LEU A 72 -13.59 25.03 -0.25
C LEU A 72 -13.16 24.08 0.89
N ASP A 73 -14.03 23.89 1.88
CA ASP A 73 -13.78 23.00 3.02
C ASP A 73 -13.60 21.54 2.61
N VAL A 74 -14.30 21.09 1.56
CA VAL A 74 -14.14 19.74 1.02
C VAL A 74 -12.77 19.58 0.35
N ILE A 75 -12.26 20.63 -0.28
CA ILE A 75 -10.93 20.60 -0.91
C ILE A 75 -9.85 20.49 0.17
N VAL A 76 -9.97 21.27 1.25
CA VAL A 76 -9.04 21.23 2.39
C VAL A 76 -9.07 19.86 3.09
N ASP A 77 -10.24 19.32 3.38
CA ASP A 77 -10.40 17.99 4.00
C ASP A 77 -9.76 16.87 3.18
N ASN A 78 -9.87 16.92 1.86
CA ASN A 78 -9.23 15.92 0.99
C ASN A 78 -7.69 16.01 1.00
N VAL A 79 -7.12 17.21 1.13
CA VAL A 79 -5.66 17.37 1.23
C VAL A 79 -5.12 16.90 2.58
N LEU A 80 -5.84 17.13 3.66
CA LEU A 80 -5.48 16.61 4.98
C LEU A 80 -5.54 15.08 5.00
N LYS A 81 -6.57 14.48 4.40
CA LYS A 81 -6.65 13.02 4.22
C LYS A 81 -5.50 12.47 3.38
N LEU A 82 -5.10 13.17 2.33
CA LEU A 82 -3.95 12.77 1.51
C LEU A 82 -2.66 12.76 2.33
N GLN A 83 -2.43 13.79 3.15
CA GLN A 83 -1.30 13.84 4.07
C GLN A 83 -1.30 12.64 5.03
N ASP A 84 -2.40 12.39 5.74
CA ASP A 84 -2.48 11.26 6.67
C ASP A 84 -2.14 9.93 6.00
N ARG A 85 -2.63 9.70 4.78
CA ARG A 85 -2.32 8.47 4.03
C ARG A 85 -0.85 8.33 3.71
N VAL A 86 -0.18 9.40 3.29
CA VAL A 86 1.26 9.37 2.99
C VAL A 86 2.08 9.17 4.27
N TYR A 87 1.64 9.68 5.42
CA TYR A 87 2.30 9.45 6.71
C TYR A 87 2.13 8.00 7.20
N THR A 88 1.01 7.33 6.95
CA THR A 88 0.88 5.90 7.29
C THR A 88 1.88 5.00 6.54
N CYS A 89 2.46 5.47 5.42
CA CYS A 89 3.51 4.72 4.72
C CYS A 89 4.81 4.60 5.52
N THR A 90 5.01 5.33 6.61
CA THR A 90 6.19 5.15 7.48
C THR A 90 6.00 4.13 8.60
N ASP A 91 4.79 3.59 8.76
CA ASP A 91 4.50 2.63 9.83
C ASP A 91 4.98 1.19 9.53
N CYS A 92 5.36 0.93 8.27
CA CYS A 92 5.88 -0.37 7.83
C CYS A 92 7.40 -0.32 7.59
N HIS A 93 8.07 -1.46 7.75
CA HIS A 93 9.50 -1.58 7.45
C HIS A 93 9.71 -1.72 5.94
N HIS A 94 10.48 -0.79 5.36
CA HIS A 94 10.76 -0.74 3.93
C HIS A 94 12.26 -0.89 3.67
N GLU A 95 12.61 -1.37 2.49
CA GLU A 95 13.98 -1.33 2.00
C GLU A 95 14.45 0.15 1.85
N PRO A 96 15.72 0.48 2.12
CA PRO A 96 16.19 1.87 2.14
C PRO A 96 15.92 2.68 0.85
N GLY A 97 15.88 2.02 -0.30
CA GLY A 97 15.53 2.67 -1.57
C GLY A 97 14.08 3.17 -1.60
N VAL A 98 13.16 2.36 -1.08
CA VAL A 98 11.72 2.66 -1.01
C VAL A 98 11.43 3.68 0.08
N GLU A 99 12.11 3.60 1.22
CA GLU A 99 12.00 4.59 2.30
C GLU A 99 12.35 5.99 1.81
N LYS A 100 13.40 6.12 0.98
CA LYS A 100 13.79 7.40 0.38
C LYS A 100 12.70 7.99 -0.53
N GLU A 101 12.03 7.13 -1.31
CA GLU A 101 10.91 7.57 -2.16
C GLU A 101 9.69 7.98 -1.33
N ILE A 102 9.39 7.28 -0.24
CA ILE A 102 8.32 7.63 0.71
C ILE A 102 8.57 9.00 1.34
N VAL A 103 9.81 9.27 1.77
CA VAL A 103 10.20 10.58 2.32
C VAL A 103 10.04 11.69 1.26
N ASN A 104 10.42 11.41 0.00
CA ASN A 104 10.23 12.37 -1.09
C ASN A 104 8.73 12.63 -1.35
N LEU A 105 7.90 11.59 -1.29
CA LEU A 105 6.45 11.71 -1.42
C LEU A 105 5.86 12.58 -0.31
N GLN A 106 6.28 12.39 0.95
CA GLN A 106 5.90 13.26 2.07
C GLN A 106 6.25 14.72 1.82
N ALA A 107 7.45 15.00 1.33
CA ALA A 107 7.89 16.36 1.02
C ALA A 107 7.07 17.01 -0.11
N LEU A 108 6.68 16.23 -1.13
CA LEU A 108 5.81 16.71 -2.21
C LEU A 108 4.39 16.98 -1.72
N THR A 109 3.84 16.14 -0.84
CA THR A 109 2.52 16.35 -0.24
C THR A 109 2.48 17.60 0.64
N GLU A 110 3.55 17.88 1.38
CA GLU A 110 3.64 19.11 2.18
C GLU A 110 3.72 20.37 1.30
N GLN A 111 4.53 20.34 0.24
CA GLN A 111 4.58 21.43 -0.75
C GLN A 111 3.22 21.69 -1.42
N TYR A 112 2.48 20.63 -1.73
CA TYR A 112 1.14 20.75 -2.29
C TYR A 112 0.16 21.41 -1.30
N LYS A 113 0.21 21.03 -0.01
CA LYS A 113 -0.58 21.65 1.05
C LYS A 113 -0.29 23.14 1.18
N GLU A 114 0.99 23.52 1.16
CA GLU A 114 1.42 24.92 1.28
C GLU A 114 0.99 25.74 0.06
N ALA A 115 1.19 25.23 -1.15
CA ALA A 115 0.76 25.90 -2.38
C ALA A 115 -0.77 26.12 -2.41
N LEU A 116 -1.55 25.14 -1.96
CA LEU A 116 -3.00 25.28 -1.85
C LEU A 116 -3.38 26.32 -0.78
N SER A 117 -2.74 26.29 0.39
CA SER A 117 -2.98 27.30 1.43
C SER A 117 -2.69 28.71 0.94
N TYR A 118 -1.60 28.89 0.18
CA TYR A 118 -1.26 30.16 -0.45
C TYR A 118 -2.31 30.58 -1.49
N PHE A 119 -2.74 29.66 -2.37
CA PHE A 119 -3.78 29.92 -3.35
C PHE A 119 -5.10 30.35 -2.69
N ILE A 120 -5.55 29.64 -1.66
CA ILE A 120 -6.77 29.97 -0.91
C ILE A 120 -6.64 31.34 -0.24
N THR A 121 -5.52 31.61 0.44
CA THR A 121 -5.29 32.90 1.10
C THR A 121 -5.25 34.06 0.10
N SER A 122 -4.59 33.87 -1.04
CA SER A 122 -4.50 34.88 -2.10
C SER A 122 -5.82 35.14 -2.83
N THR A 123 -6.73 34.16 -2.87
CA THR A 123 -8.03 34.27 -3.55
C THR A 123 -9.14 34.74 -2.62
N ALA A 124 -9.03 34.48 -1.31
CA ALA A 124 -9.94 34.97 -0.28
C ALA A 124 -9.73 36.47 0.05
N ASP A 125 -8.52 37.00 -0.15
CA ASP A 125 -8.17 38.40 0.11
C ASP A 125 -8.12 39.25 -1.17
N ARG A 126 -9.27 39.45 -1.83
CA ARG A 126 -9.39 40.47 -2.89
C ARG A 126 -9.39 41.91 -2.35
N GLN A 127 -9.31 42.14 -1.03
CA GLN A 127 -9.37 43.46 -0.41
C GLN A 127 -8.00 44.01 0.00
N ARG A 128 -6.91 43.26 -0.22
CA ARG A 128 -5.53 43.68 0.09
C ARG A 128 -4.64 43.93 -1.13
N ILE A 129 -5.17 43.70 -2.33
CA ILE A 129 -4.57 44.07 -3.62
C ILE A 129 -5.63 44.78 -4.46
N GLY A 130 -5.99 45.98 -4.02
CA GLY A 130 -6.93 46.89 -4.69
C GLY A 130 -7.31 48.04 -3.78
#